data_AF-A0A949JGA1-F1
#
_entry.id   AF-A0A949JGA1-F1
#
_cell.length_a   1.000
_cell.length_b   1.000
_cell.length_c   1.000
_cell.angle_alpha   90.00
_cell.angle_beta   90.00
_cell.angle_gamma   90.00
#
_symmetry.space_group_name_H-M   'P 1'
#
loop_
_entity.id
_entity.type
_entity.pdbx_description
1 polymer ?
#
loop_
_entity_poly.entity_id
_entity_poly.type
_entity_poly.pdbx_seq_one_letter_code
_entity_poly.pdbx_strand_id
1 'polypeptide(L)' 'MLEDEVIGFLEKRVTPFGTGAKIDCPKEYLGKRVYVLVCKDDRWESEKTPETD' A
#
# COMPACT_ATOMS: atom_id res chain seq x y z
N MET A 1 -2.23 -0.18 -17.73
CA MET A 1 -3.50 -0.26 -16.98
C MET A 1 -3.20 -1.04 -15.71
N LEU A 2 -3.89 -0.80 -14.59
CA LEU A 2 -3.74 -1.65 -13.42
C LEU A 2 -4.33 -3.02 -13.77
N GLU A 3 -3.51 -4.07 -13.71
CA GLU A 3 -3.95 -5.44 -14.01
C GLU A 3 -4.54 -6.14 -12.78
N ASP A 4 -4.44 -5.51 -11.62
CA ASP A 4 -4.90 -6.06 -10.35
C ASP A 4 -6.42 -5.88 -10.14
N GLU A 5 -7.05 -6.90 -9.56
CA GLU A 5 -8.43 -6.82 -9.09
C GLU A 5 -8.48 -5.97 -7.80
N VAL A 6 -8.99 -4.74 -7.92
CA VAL A 6 -9.15 -3.79 -6.80
C VAL A 6 -10.45 -4.08 -6.06
N ILE A 7 -10.36 -4.35 -4.76
CA ILE A 7 -11.51 -4.63 -3.88
C ILE A 7 -11.95 -3.42 -3.06
N GLY A 8 -11.15 -2.35 -3.06
CA GLY A 8 -11.50 -1.13 -2.36
C GLY A 8 -10.47 -0.03 -2.53
N PHE A 9 -10.83 1.18 -2.08
CA PHE A 9 -9.90 2.30 -2.03
C PHE A 9 -10.14 3.15 -0.79
N LEU A 10 -9.08 3.84 -0.33
CA LEU A 10 -9.14 4.81 0.75
C LEU A 10 -8.64 6.16 0.24
N GLU A 11 -9.41 7.21 0.51
CA GLU A 11 -9.00 8.58 0.25
C GLU A 11 -8.46 9.23 1.53
N LYS A 12 -7.21 9.70 1.49
CA LYS A 12 -6.56 10.32 2.64
C LYS A 12 -5.61 11.45 2.24
N ARG A 13 -5.15 12.21 3.25
CA ARG A 13 -4.00 13.11 3.16
C ARG A 13 -2.79 12.43 3.78
N VAL A 14 -1.63 12.50 3.12
CA VAL A 14 -0.39 11.92 3.65
C VAL A 14 0.10 12.76 4.83
N THR A 15 0.27 12.13 5.99
CA THR A 15 0.80 12.74 7.21
C THR A 15 2.02 11.98 7.72
N PRO A 16 2.98 12.65 8.39
CA PRO A 16 4.18 12.00 8.89
C PRO A 16 3.91 11.06 10.07
N PHE A 17 2.86 11.32 10.84
CA PHE A 17 2.46 10.51 12.00
C PHE A 17 0.93 10.34 12.03
N GLY A 18 0.47 9.23 12.62
CA GLY A 18 -0.94 8.89 12.78
C GLY A 18 -1.11 7.58 13.56
N THR A 19 -2.36 7.23 13.89
CA THR A 19 -2.72 5.99 14.62
C THR A 19 -3.10 4.83 13.69
N GLY A 20 -3.08 5.01 12.37
CA GLY A 20 -3.43 3.99 11.39
C GLY A 20 -2.27 3.05 11.03
N ALA A 21 -2.60 1.97 10.32
CA ALA A 21 -1.60 1.13 9.66
C ALA A 21 -0.73 1.97 8.71
N LYS A 22 0.57 1.65 8.63
CA LYS A 22 1.54 2.40 7.82
C LYS A 22 1.68 1.76 6.45
N ILE A 23 1.70 2.60 5.43
CA ILE A 23 2.13 2.25 4.08
C ILE A 23 3.37 3.08 3.75
N ASP A 24 4.29 2.51 2.98
CA ASP A 24 5.46 3.26 2.54
C ASP A 24 5.04 4.29 1.48
N CYS A 25 5.28 5.56 1.78
CA CYS A 25 4.95 6.68 0.90
C CYS A 25 6.16 7.63 0.82
N PRO A 26 6.66 7.95 -0.38
CA PRO A 26 7.76 8.90 -0.55
C PRO A 26 7.47 10.24 0.12
N LYS A 27 8.47 10.80 0.82
CA LYS A 27 8.34 12.05 1.60
C LYS A 27 7.90 13.25 0.76
N GLU A 28 8.19 13.24 -0.55
CA GLU A 28 7.77 14.29 -1.49
C GLU A 28 6.24 14.43 -1.61
N TYR A 29 5.47 13.41 -1.22
CA TYR A 29 4.00 13.43 -1.26
C TYR A 29 3.34 13.85 0.06
N LEU A 30 4.11 14.23 1.09
CA LEU A 30 3.57 14.74 2.34
C LEU A 30 2.62 15.92 2.11
N GLY A 31 1.47 15.92 2.79
CA GLY A 31 0.43 16.94 2.66
C GLY A 31 -0.45 16.84 1.40
N LYS A 32 -0.11 15.96 0.44
CA LYS A 32 -0.95 15.72 -0.75
C LYS A 32 -2.15 14.82 -0.42
N ARG A 33 -3.23 14.97 -1.19
CA ARG A 33 -4.36 14.03 -1.25
C ARG A 33 -3.91 12.82 -2.06
N VAL A 34 -4.17 11.63 -1.55
CA VAL A 34 -3.82 10.36 -2.18
C VAL A 34 -4.99 9.38 -2.10
N TYR A 35 -4.97 8.43 -3.02
CA TYR A 35 -5.83 7.25 -2.98
C TYR A 35 -4.95 6.03 -2.76
N VAL A 36 -5.33 5.19 -1.81
CA VAL A 36 -4.73 3.87 -1.57
C VAL A 36 -5.67 2.84 -2.16
N LEU A 37 -5.18 1.98 -3.04
CA LEU A 37 -5.95 0.87 -3.59
C LEU A 37 -5.66 -0.39 -2.78
N VAL A 38 -6.70 -1.15 -2.48
CA VAL A 38 -6.58 -2.47 -1.86
C VAL A 38 -6.85 -3.49 -2.95
N CYS A 39 -5.83 -4.29 -3.27
CA CYS A 39 -5.92 -5.35 -4.27
C CYS A 39 -6.31 -6.67 -3.59
N LYS A 40 -7.00 -7.54 -4.33
CA LYS A 40 -7.44 -8.87 -3.85
C LYS A 40 -6.29 -9.85 -3.66
N ASP A 41 -5.24 -9.70 -4.46
CA ASP A 41 -4.11 -10.62 -4.54
C ASP A 41 -2.91 -10.04 -3.77
N ASP A 42 -2.30 -10.84 -2.90
CA ASP A 42 -1.18 -10.48 -2.04
C ASP A 42 0.13 -11.14 -2.50
N ARG A 43 0.44 -11.04 -3.80
CA ARG A 43 1.70 -11.57 -4.38
C ARG A 43 2.98 -11.14 -3.64
N TRP A 44 2.89 -10.14 -2.78
CA TRP A 44 3.92 -9.71 -1.83
C TRP A 44 4.44 -10.83 -0.90
N GLU A 45 3.62 -11.82 -0.55
CA GLU A 45 4.06 -12.96 0.28
C GLU A 45 4.85 -14.00 -0.54
N SER A 46 4.62 -14.10 -1.86
CA SER A 46 5.24 -15.12 -2.73
C SER A 46 6.73 -14.90 -3.05
N GLU A 47 7.26 -13.71 -2.75
CA GLU A 47 8.67 -13.35 -2.99
C GLU A 47 9.55 -13.44 -1.73
N LYS A 48 8.99 -13.80 -0.56
CA LYS A 48 9.79 -14.16 0.60
C LYS A 48 10.40 -15.55 0.33
N THR A 49 11.70 -15.55 0.03
CA THR A 49 12.60 -16.71 -0.22
C THR A 49 12.12 -18.04 0.37
N PRO A 50 12.23 -19.16 -0.40
CA PRO A 50 11.89 -20.48 0.10
C PRO A 50 12.68 -20.78 1.38
N GLU A 51 11.95 -21.25 2.39
CA GLU A 51 12.49 -21.77 3.64
C GLU A 51 13.65 -22.72 3.30
N THR A 52 14.85 -22.40 3.80
CA THR A 52 15.96 -23.35 3.81
C THR A 52 15.78 -24.20 5.05
N ASP A 53 15.54 -25.50 4.84
CA ASP A 53 15.51 -26.57 5.85
C ASP A 53 16.67 -26.50 6.87
#